data_AF-A0ABD0MNJ0-F1
#
_entry.id   AF-A0ABD0MNJ0-F1
#
_cell.length_a   1.000
_cell.length_b   1.000
_cell.length_c   1.000
_cell.angle_alpha   90.00
_cell.angle_beta   90.00
_cell.angle_gamma   90.00
#
_symmetry.space_group_name_H-M   'P 1'
#
loop_
_entity.id
_entity.type
_entity.pdbx_description
1 polymer ?
#
loop_
_entity_poly.entity_id
_entity_poly.type
_entity_poly.pdbx_seq_one_letter_code
_entity_poly.pdbx_strand_id
1 'polypeptide(L)'
;MAYSLETDSCIHAIRRFVCRRGQVQHIWSDNSTNLVGAEKELKKALSSFNNNKIQRASHQGGVWEKLIRSARWVLNSLLHEQTLTDEGLQTVFCEVEAILNNRPITTTSSDPFDLEPLTPNHILLLNSQTILPPGEFSKADLYTRRRWKQVQYLADLFWKRWTQEYLTLMQERQKWSKVRQNINIGDIVVIVNPTSPRSSWPLARILETKPDSGGLVRSVKLKTKTGILERPITKLCLLLEEPH
;
A
#
# COMPACT_ATOMS: atom_id res chain seq x y z
N MET A 1 -7.30 1.88 -22.99
CA MET A 1 -7.71 3.08 -23.72
C MET A 1 -6.99 4.28 -23.12
N ALA A 2 -6.45 5.15 -23.97
CA ALA A 2 -6.02 6.51 -23.65
C ALA A 2 -7.06 7.47 -24.25
N TYR A 3 -7.29 8.64 -23.64
CA TYR A 3 -8.28 9.60 -24.15
C TYR A 3 -7.72 10.58 -25.19
N SER A 4 -6.40 10.66 -25.31
CA SER A 4 -5.71 11.43 -26.35
C SER A 4 -4.41 10.73 -26.79
N LEU A 5 -3.75 11.29 -27.81
CA LEU A 5 -2.39 10.90 -28.19
C LEU A 5 -1.31 11.63 -27.36
N GLU A 6 -1.64 12.35 -26.28
CA GLU A 6 -0.64 13.00 -25.44
C GLU A 6 0.09 12.02 -24.50
N THR A 7 1.31 12.40 -24.09
CA THR A 7 2.13 11.68 -23.11
C THR A 7 1.38 11.42 -21.80
N ASP A 8 0.61 12.38 -21.29
CA ASP A 8 -0.14 12.22 -20.05
C ASP A 8 -1.23 11.14 -20.19
N SER A 9 -2.05 11.16 -21.25
CA SER A 9 -3.04 10.12 -21.53
C SER A 9 -2.41 8.73 -21.75
N CYS A 10 -1.21 8.68 -22.34
CA CYS A 10 -0.43 7.45 -22.47
C CYS A 10 -0.01 6.88 -21.11
N ILE A 11 0.60 7.70 -20.23
CA ILE A 11 0.97 7.31 -18.86
C ILE A 11 -0.27 6.88 -18.06
N HIS A 12 -1.37 7.63 -18.17
CA HIS A 12 -2.65 7.29 -17.56
C HIS A 12 -3.15 5.91 -18.03
N ALA A 13 -3.09 5.61 -19.33
CA ALA A 13 -3.49 4.31 -19.86
C ALA A 13 -2.59 3.16 -19.36
N ILE A 14 -1.27 3.36 -19.31
CA ILE A 14 -0.31 2.38 -18.77
C ILE A 14 -0.58 2.13 -17.28
N ARG A 15 -0.78 3.18 -16.48
CA ARG A 15 -1.11 3.04 -15.06
C ARG A 15 -2.45 2.33 -14.84
N ARG A 16 -3.49 2.66 -15.61
CA ARG A 16 -4.78 1.92 -15.58
C ARG A 16 -4.63 0.45 -15.95
N PHE A 17 -3.72 0.10 -16.88
CA PHE A 17 -3.43 -1.29 -17.21
C PHE A 17 -2.74 -2.01 -16.05
N VAL A 18 -1.64 -1.44 -15.53
CA VAL A 18 -0.88 -1.99 -14.39
C VAL A 18 -1.77 -2.18 -13.16
N CYS A 19 -2.64 -1.22 -12.84
CA CYS A 19 -3.59 -1.30 -11.72
C CYS A 19 -4.54 -2.51 -11.82
N ARG A 20 -4.88 -2.96 -13.03
CA ARG A 20 -5.88 -4.00 -13.32
C ARG A 20 -5.29 -5.35 -13.77
N ARG A 21 -3.99 -5.41 -14.08
CA ARG A 21 -3.32 -6.62 -14.61
C ARG A 21 -2.05 -7.01 -13.84
N GLY A 22 -1.64 -6.20 -12.87
CA GLY A 22 -0.38 -6.38 -12.13
C GLY A 22 0.77 -5.59 -12.75
N GLN A 23 1.92 -5.65 -12.10
CA GLN A 23 3.14 -5.02 -12.59
C GLN A 23 3.57 -5.67 -13.92
N VAL A 24 4.00 -4.85 -14.88
CA VAL A 24 4.49 -5.30 -16.19
C VAL A 24 6.01 -5.25 -16.21
N GLN A 25 6.65 -6.35 -16.66
CA GLN A 25 8.11 -6.45 -16.75
C GLN A 25 8.65 -5.83 -18.05
N HIS A 26 7.97 -6.06 -19.18
CA HIS A 26 8.34 -5.52 -20.49
C HIS A 26 7.10 -4.97 -21.20
N ILE A 27 7.20 -3.72 -21.66
CA ILE A 27 6.25 -3.11 -22.60
C ILE A 27 6.99 -2.95 -23.91
N TRP A 28 6.52 -3.63 -24.96
CA TRP A 28 7.00 -3.45 -26.32
C TRP A 28 6.10 -2.43 -27.02
N SER A 29 6.69 -1.41 -27.63
CA SER A 29 5.97 -0.33 -28.32
C SER A 29 6.72 0.11 -29.57
N ASP A 30 6.06 0.91 -30.42
CA ASP A 30 6.74 1.67 -31.45
C ASP A 30 7.45 2.92 -30.87
N ASN A 31 8.15 3.65 -31.74
CA ASN A 31 8.86 4.88 -31.42
C ASN A 31 7.97 6.14 -31.54
N SER A 32 6.65 6.02 -31.35
CA SER A 32 5.76 7.19 -31.36
C SER A 32 6.11 8.18 -30.25
N THR A 33 5.96 9.48 -30.54
CA THR A 33 6.50 10.57 -29.72
C THR A 33 5.91 10.64 -28.31
N ASN A 34 4.68 10.16 -28.14
CA ASN A 34 3.99 10.08 -26.86
C ASN A 34 4.43 8.88 -26.01
N LEU A 35 4.78 7.75 -26.62
CA LEU A 35 5.37 6.59 -25.96
C LEU A 35 6.81 6.87 -25.53
N VAL A 36 7.62 7.48 -26.41
CA VAL A 36 8.98 7.97 -26.05
C VAL A 36 8.90 9.04 -24.96
N GLY A 37 7.90 9.93 -25.01
CA GLY A 37 7.61 10.88 -23.94
C GLY A 37 7.27 10.20 -22.62
N ALA A 38 6.36 9.22 -22.64
CA ALA A 38 5.93 8.47 -21.45
C ALA A 38 7.08 7.67 -20.84
N GLU A 39 7.91 7.03 -21.66
CA GLU A 39 9.10 6.31 -21.22
C GLU A 39 10.08 7.25 -20.48
N LYS A 40 10.33 8.45 -21.04
CA LYS A 40 11.23 9.45 -20.45
C LYS A 40 10.69 10.04 -19.15
N GLU A 41 9.39 10.29 -19.07
CA GLU A 41 8.70 10.71 -17.83
C GLU A 41 8.80 9.64 -16.74
N LEU A 42 8.48 8.39 -17.06
CA LEU A 42 8.48 7.26 -16.12
C LEU A 42 9.89 6.88 -15.68
N LYS A 43 10.88 6.82 -16.58
CA LYS A 43 12.29 6.58 -16.22
C LYS A 43 12.81 7.65 -15.27
N LYS A 44 12.49 8.93 -15.50
CA LYS A 44 12.89 10.02 -14.60
C LYS A 44 12.24 9.90 -13.22
N ALA A 45 10.95 9.57 -13.15
CA ALA A 45 10.24 9.40 -11.89
C ALA A 45 10.73 8.16 -11.09
N LEU A 46 11.03 7.05 -11.79
CA LEU A 46 11.60 5.84 -11.19
C LEU A 46 13.04 6.04 -10.71
N SER A 47 13.87 6.79 -11.45
CA SER A 47 15.27 7.06 -11.04
C SER A 47 15.39 7.86 -9.73
N SER A 48 14.36 8.64 -9.38
CA SER A 48 14.27 9.34 -8.09
C SER A 48 13.74 8.49 -6.94
N PHE A 49 13.18 7.30 -7.21
CA PHE A 49 12.53 6.42 -6.20
C PHE A 49 13.47 5.32 -5.67
N ASN A 50 14.75 5.35 -6.01
CA ASN A 50 15.60 4.15 -5.96
C ASN A 50 16.16 3.85 -4.55
N ASN A 51 15.31 3.38 -3.63
CA ASN A 51 15.71 2.85 -2.32
C ASN A 51 14.80 1.70 -1.83
N ASN A 52 15.35 0.47 -1.89
CA ASN A 52 14.97 -0.76 -1.19
C ASN A 52 13.59 -1.43 -1.41
N LYS A 53 13.65 -2.76 -1.60
CA LYS A 53 12.54 -3.72 -1.69
C LYS A 53 11.85 -3.89 -0.32
N ILE A 54 10.52 -4.08 -0.27
CA ILE A 54 9.79 -4.61 0.89
C ILE A 54 8.43 -5.21 0.47
N GLN A 55 7.87 -6.11 1.29
CA GLN A 55 6.66 -6.90 1.01
C GLN A 55 5.50 -6.55 1.99
N ARG A 56 4.50 -7.44 2.21
CA ARG A 56 3.12 -7.03 2.58
C ARG A 56 2.44 -7.87 3.71
N ALA A 57 1.38 -7.40 4.42
CA ALA A 57 0.28 -8.18 5.11
C ALA A 57 -0.75 -7.29 5.91
N SER A 58 -2.00 -7.62 6.38
CA SER A 58 -3.10 -8.61 6.05
C SER A 58 -4.39 -8.49 6.93
N HIS A 59 -5.57 -8.97 6.47
CA HIS A 59 -6.89 -9.29 7.16
C HIS A 59 -8.01 -8.20 7.24
N GLN A 60 -9.34 -8.48 7.24
CA GLN A 60 -10.22 -9.57 6.68
C GLN A 60 -11.75 -9.21 6.78
N GLY A 61 -12.67 -9.97 6.14
CA GLY A 61 -14.07 -10.17 6.59
C GLY A 61 -15.05 -8.98 6.64
N GLY A 62 -15.92 -8.93 7.66
CA GLY A 62 -16.91 -7.85 7.90
C GLY A 62 -16.31 -6.46 8.16
N VAL A 63 -14.98 -6.37 8.21
CA VAL A 63 -14.25 -5.10 8.07
C VAL A 63 -14.52 -4.48 6.69
N TRP A 64 -14.82 -5.25 5.64
CA TRP A 64 -15.01 -4.80 4.25
C TRP A 64 -16.01 -3.64 4.07
N GLU A 65 -17.16 -3.65 4.75
CA GLU A 65 -18.08 -2.50 4.70
C GLU A 65 -17.47 -1.23 5.32
N LYS A 66 -16.73 -1.40 6.42
CA LYS A 66 -15.99 -0.30 7.07
C LYS A 66 -14.84 0.18 6.18
N LEU A 67 -14.19 -0.70 5.42
CA LEU A 67 -13.18 -0.35 4.42
C LEU A 67 -13.76 0.44 3.26
N ILE A 68 -14.90 0.02 2.71
CA ILE A 68 -15.59 0.76 1.65
C ILE A 68 -16.05 2.12 2.18
N ARG A 69 -16.53 2.19 3.43
CA ARG A 69 -16.93 3.46 4.06
C ARG A 69 -15.73 4.40 4.27
N SER A 70 -14.61 3.92 4.81
CA SER A 70 -13.41 4.75 5.00
C SER A 70 -12.77 5.15 3.67
N ALA A 71 -12.69 4.24 2.69
CA ALA A 71 -12.21 4.53 1.34
C ALA A 71 -13.06 5.61 0.65
N ARG A 72 -14.40 5.48 0.68
CA ARG A 72 -15.30 6.50 0.12
C ARG A 72 -15.20 7.84 0.85
N TRP A 73 -15.04 7.85 2.17
CA TRP A 73 -14.86 9.09 2.93
C TRP A 73 -13.54 9.80 2.62
N VAL A 74 -12.42 9.07 2.59
CA VAL A 74 -11.11 9.62 2.20
C VAL A 74 -11.14 10.13 0.75
N LEU A 75 -11.69 9.33 -0.18
CA LEU A 75 -11.78 9.69 -1.60
C LEU A 75 -12.68 10.92 -1.83
N ASN A 76 -13.86 10.97 -1.22
CA ASN A 76 -14.73 12.15 -1.31
C ASN A 76 -14.02 13.41 -0.80
N SER A 77 -13.35 13.32 0.35
CA SER A 77 -12.59 14.44 0.94
C SER A 77 -11.43 14.92 0.06
N LEU A 78 -10.83 14.04 -0.75
CA LEU A 78 -9.74 14.40 -1.67
C LEU A 78 -10.22 14.97 -2.99
N LEU A 79 -11.36 14.49 -3.50
CA LEU A 79 -11.93 14.96 -4.75
C LEU A 79 -12.66 16.30 -4.59
N HIS A 80 -13.25 16.59 -3.43
CA HIS A 80 -13.94 17.86 -3.17
C HIS A 80 -12.98 19.07 -3.14
N GLU A 81 -11.71 18.83 -2.83
CA GLU A 81 -10.65 19.85 -2.78
C GLU A 81 -9.98 20.09 -4.16
N GLN A 82 -10.38 19.39 -5.25
CA GLN A 82 -9.55 19.24 -6.45
C GLN A 82 -10.30 19.22 -7.79
N THR A 83 -9.88 20.06 -8.74
CA THR A 83 -10.30 19.97 -10.15
C THR A 83 -9.53 18.88 -10.89
N LEU A 84 -10.24 17.85 -11.38
CA LEU A 84 -9.72 16.79 -12.24
C LEU A 84 -10.51 16.72 -13.56
N THR A 85 -9.87 16.17 -14.59
CA THR A 85 -10.56 15.72 -15.82
C THR A 85 -11.09 14.30 -15.64
N ASP A 86 -12.04 13.88 -16.49
CA ASP A 86 -12.60 12.51 -16.46
C ASP A 86 -11.52 11.42 -16.56
N GLU A 87 -10.50 11.63 -17.41
CA GLU A 87 -9.36 10.70 -17.53
C GLU A 87 -8.52 10.67 -16.24
N GLY A 88 -8.33 11.83 -15.61
CA GLY A 88 -7.65 11.93 -14.32
C GLY A 88 -8.42 11.20 -13.23
N LEU A 89 -9.72 11.48 -13.09
CA LEU A 89 -10.63 10.87 -12.13
C LEU A 89 -10.74 9.35 -12.31
N GLN A 90 -10.90 8.87 -13.55
CA GLN A 90 -10.88 7.43 -13.85
C GLN A 90 -9.55 6.79 -13.43
N THR A 91 -8.42 7.49 -13.57
CA THR A 91 -7.13 6.97 -13.13
C THR A 91 -6.99 6.99 -11.62
N VAL A 92 -7.46 8.02 -10.91
CA VAL A 92 -7.53 8.03 -9.44
C VAL A 92 -8.32 6.82 -8.94
N PHE A 93 -9.48 6.51 -9.55
CA PHE A 93 -10.24 5.31 -9.20
C PHE A 93 -9.45 4.01 -9.41
N CYS A 94 -8.73 3.85 -10.52
CA CYS A 94 -7.89 2.65 -10.76
C CYS A 94 -6.71 2.56 -9.77
N GLU A 95 -6.06 3.68 -9.44
CA GLU A 95 -4.97 3.70 -8.45
C GLU A 95 -5.50 3.37 -7.05
N VAL A 96 -6.71 3.84 -6.69
CA VAL A 96 -7.39 3.53 -5.43
C VAL A 96 -7.86 2.07 -5.38
N GLU A 97 -8.44 1.55 -6.47
CA GLU A 97 -8.75 0.12 -6.64
C GLU A 97 -7.50 -0.73 -6.43
N ALA A 98 -6.38 -0.36 -7.06
CA ALA A 98 -5.10 -1.03 -6.85
C ALA A 98 -4.61 -0.90 -5.40
N ILE A 99 -4.72 0.25 -4.73
CA ILE A 99 -4.39 0.37 -3.30
C ILE A 99 -5.24 -0.60 -2.45
N LEU A 100 -6.55 -0.64 -2.69
CA LEU A 100 -7.49 -1.45 -1.92
C LEU A 100 -7.37 -2.95 -2.19
N ASN A 101 -6.92 -3.37 -3.38
CA ASN A 101 -6.69 -4.77 -3.73
C ASN A 101 -5.23 -5.21 -3.58
N ASN A 102 -4.30 -4.26 -3.42
CA ASN A 102 -2.98 -4.47 -2.83
C ASN A 102 -3.01 -4.33 -1.30
N ARG A 103 -4.15 -3.94 -0.70
CA ARG A 103 -4.39 -4.22 0.71
C ARG A 103 -4.29 -5.74 0.87
N PRO A 104 -3.68 -6.26 1.92
CA PRO A 104 -3.49 -7.70 2.10
C PRO A 104 -4.63 -8.42 2.89
N ILE A 105 -4.65 -9.77 2.91
CA ILE A 105 -5.68 -10.64 3.53
C ILE A 105 -5.14 -11.62 4.59
N THR A 106 -4.11 -12.43 4.35
CA THR A 106 -3.53 -13.33 5.40
C THR A 106 -2.05 -13.62 5.09
N THR A 107 -1.33 -14.51 5.79
CA THR A 107 -0.03 -15.03 5.31
C THR A 107 -0.20 -16.41 4.69
N THR A 108 0.41 -16.64 3.53
CA THR A 108 0.18 -17.86 2.73
C THR A 108 1.09 -19.02 3.13
N SER A 109 2.23 -18.72 3.76
CA SER A 109 3.30 -19.68 4.04
C SER A 109 3.52 -19.88 5.54
N SER A 110 3.87 -21.11 5.92
CA SER A 110 4.37 -21.45 7.26
C SER A 110 5.87 -21.17 7.44
N ASP A 111 6.60 -20.91 6.35
CA ASP A 111 8.05 -20.66 6.35
C ASP A 111 8.42 -19.40 7.20
N PRO A 112 9.30 -19.53 8.22
CA PRO A 112 9.86 -18.40 8.98
C PRO A 112 10.67 -17.38 8.19
N PHE A 113 10.92 -17.61 6.90
CA PHE A 113 11.55 -16.68 5.97
C PHE A 113 10.55 -16.07 4.97
N ASP A 114 9.43 -16.73 4.68
CA ASP A 114 8.41 -16.21 3.75
C ASP A 114 7.31 -15.37 4.43
N LEU A 115 7.70 -14.16 4.81
CA LEU A 115 6.80 -13.05 5.15
C LEU A 115 6.19 -12.37 3.90
N GLU A 116 5.59 -13.13 2.97
CA GLU A 116 4.70 -12.60 1.91
C GLU A 116 3.24 -12.98 2.22
N PRO A 117 2.24 -12.09 1.98
CA PRO A 117 0.87 -12.39 2.32
C PRO A 117 0.09 -12.92 1.13
N LEU A 118 -1.13 -13.36 1.40
CA LEU A 118 -2.19 -13.37 0.41
C LEU A 118 -2.79 -11.95 0.31
N THR A 119 -2.92 -11.39 -0.89
CA THR A 119 -3.74 -10.16 -1.15
C THR A 119 -4.97 -10.49 -2.01
N PRO A 120 -6.02 -9.65 -2.07
CA PRO A 120 -7.08 -9.78 -3.05
C PRO A 120 -6.53 -9.82 -4.48
N ASN A 121 -5.52 -9.01 -4.82
CA ASN A 121 -4.87 -9.07 -6.13
C ASN A 121 -4.16 -10.41 -6.40
N HIS A 122 -3.66 -11.11 -5.38
CA HIS A 122 -3.10 -12.46 -5.56
C HIS A 122 -4.18 -13.48 -5.93
N ILE A 123 -5.42 -13.30 -5.45
CA ILE A 123 -6.57 -14.13 -5.82
C ILE A 123 -7.15 -13.70 -7.18
N LEU A 124 -7.35 -12.40 -7.38
CA LEU A 124 -8.04 -11.81 -8.55
C LEU A 124 -7.17 -11.80 -9.82
N LEU A 125 -5.85 -11.70 -9.69
CA LEU A 125 -4.90 -11.61 -10.80
C LEU A 125 -3.99 -12.84 -10.92
N LEU A 126 -4.05 -13.78 -9.97
CA LEU A 126 -3.15 -14.94 -9.84
C LEU A 126 -1.65 -14.54 -9.90
N ASN A 127 -1.33 -13.34 -9.43
CA ASN A 127 -0.02 -12.70 -9.58
C ASN A 127 0.39 -12.04 -8.26
N SER A 128 1.56 -12.40 -7.74
CA SER A 128 2.11 -11.87 -6.47
C SER A 128 2.63 -10.43 -6.58
N GLN A 129 3.00 -9.98 -7.79
CA GLN A 129 3.83 -8.80 -8.00
C GLN A 129 3.25 -7.51 -7.41
N THR A 130 4.12 -6.77 -6.71
CA THR A 130 3.72 -5.56 -6.00
C THR A 130 3.67 -4.33 -6.92
N ILE A 131 2.47 -3.77 -7.14
CA ILE A 131 2.33 -2.53 -7.90
C ILE A 131 2.81 -1.35 -7.05
N LEU A 132 4.02 -0.88 -7.34
CA LEU A 132 4.63 0.28 -6.72
C LEU A 132 4.13 1.60 -7.36
N PRO A 133 4.22 2.74 -6.66
CA PRO A 133 4.07 4.04 -7.28
C PRO A 133 5.16 4.24 -8.35
N PRO A 134 4.90 5.01 -9.42
CA PRO A 134 5.85 5.20 -10.52
C PRO A 134 6.96 6.23 -10.21
N GLY A 135 7.10 6.65 -8.95
CA GLY A 135 8.01 7.69 -8.49
C GLY A 135 7.61 8.23 -7.10
N GLU A 136 8.29 9.28 -6.64
CA GLU A 136 7.82 10.09 -5.51
C GLU A 136 7.06 11.33 -6.00
N PHE A 137 5.99 11.71 -5.28
CA PHE A 137 5.12 12.84 -5.66
C PHE A 137 4.89 13.81 -4.50
N SER A 138 4.84 15.11 -4.82
CA SER A 138 4.85 16.22 -3.87
C SER A 138 3.61 17.11 -3.98
N LYS A 139 3.40 17.99 -2.99
CA LYS A 139 2.30 18.96 -3.04
C LYS A 139 2.41 19.94 -4.22
N ALA A 140 3.60 20.14 -4.79
CA ALA A 140 3.80 20.97 -5.98
C ALA A 140 3.26 20.30 -7.26
N ASP A 141 3.17 18.97 -7.28
CA ASP A 141 2.64 18.23 -8.43
C ASP A 141 1.10 18.39 -8.58
N LEU A 142 0.40 18.93 -7.57
CA LEU A 142 -1.01 19.33 -7.67
C LEU A 142 -1.26 20.42 -8.74
N TYR A 143 -0.35 21.39 -8.83
CA TYR A 143 -0.48 22.59 -9.66
C TYR A 143 0.34 22.49 -10.96
N THR A 144 0.95 21.33 -11.20
CA THR A 144 1.82 21.09 -12.36
C THR A 144 0.96 20.77 -13.59
N ARG A 145 1.32 21.30 -14.77
CA ARG A 145 0.58 21.08 -16.03
C ARG A 145 0.44 19.60 -16.42
N ARG A 146 1.34 18.74 -15.93
CA ARG A 146 1.35 17.28 -16.08
C ARG A 146 0.32 16.65 -15.13
N ARG A 147 -0.91 16.49 -15.62
CA ARG A 147 -2.05 15.91 -14.89
C ARG A 147 -1.78 14.49 -14.39
N TRP A 148 -0.93 13.73 -15.08
CA TRP A 148 -0.55 12.38 -14.62
C TRP A 148 0.07 12.40 -13.23
N LYS A 149 0.84 13.45 -12.90
CA LYS A 149 1.47 13.61 -11.58
C LYS A 149 0.49 14.06 -10.49
N GLN A 150 -0.44 14.96 -10.80
CA GLN A 150 -1.52 15.36 -9.88
C GLN A 150 -2.26 14.11 -9.39
N VAL A 151 -2.59 13.18 -10.29
CA VAL A 151 -3.24 11.91 -9.96
C VAL A 151 -2.38 11.01 -9.07
N GLN A 152 -1.08 10.87 -9.33
CA GLN A 152 -0.21 10.05 -8.47
C GLN A 152 -0.08 10.63 -7.05
N TYR A 153 0.03 11.96 -6.92
CA TYR A 153 0.02 12.61 -5.60
C TYR A 153 -1.30 12.40 -4.84
N LEU A 154 -2.45 12.47 -5.53
CA LEU A 154 -3.74 12.19 -4.90
C LEU A 154 -3.87 10.73 -4.47
N ALA A 155 -3.30 9.78 -5.22
CA ALA A 155 -3.22 8.38 -4.80
C ALA A 155 -2.27 8.16 -3.60
N ASP A 156 -1.14 8.88 -3.53
CA ASP A 156 -0.23 8.86 -2.38
C ASP A 156 -0.89 9.49 -1.13
N LEU A 157 -1.70 10.54 -1.30
CA LEU A 157 -2.43 11.19 -0.22
C LEU A 157 -3.64 10.36 0.25
N PHE A 158 -4.31 9.66 -0.68
CA PHE A 158 -5.29 8.62 -0.35
C PHE A 158 -4.64 7.53 0.49
N TRP A 159 -3.50 6.97 0.04
CA TRP A 159 -2.75 5.97 0.80
C TRP A 159 -2.42 6.45 2.23
N LYS A 160 -1.85 7.65 2.37
CA LYS A 160 -1.46 8.20 3.68
C LYS A 160 -2.64 8.37 4.64
N ARG A 161 -3.81 8.85 4.16
CA ARG A 161 -5.04 8.98 4.96
C ARG A 161 -5.70 7.61 5.23
N TRP A 162 -5.94 6.82 4.19
CA TRP A 162 -6.67 5.56 4.28
C TRP A 162 -5.92 4.46 5.04
N THR A 163 -4.59 4.36 4.92
CA THR A 163 -3.81 3.35 5.66
C THR A 163 -3.83 3.59 7.18
N GLN A 164 -3.97 4.85 7.63
CA GLN A 164 -4.15 5.16 9.06
C GLN A 164 -5.51 4.67 9.58
N GLU A 165 -6.59 4.93 8.84
CA GLU A 165 -7.93 4.39 9.13
C GLU A 165 -7.94 2.86 9.07
N TYR A 166 -7.30 2.26 8.06
CA TYR A 166 -7.21 0.80 7.87
C TYR A 166 -6.55 0.09 9.06
N LEU A 167 -5.39 0.58 9.50
CA LEU A 167 -4.67 0.01 10.63
C LEU A 167 -5.43 0.23 11.96
N THR A 168 -6.17 1.33 12.08
CA THR A 168 -7.07 1.59 13.22
C THR A 168 -8.31 0.70 13.22
N LEU A 169 -8.78 0.26 12.03
CA LEU A 169 -9.86 -0.73 11.89
C LEU A 169 -9.38 -2.17 12.12
N MET A 170 -8.13 -2.49 11.78
CA MET A 170 -7.51 -3.78 12.09
C MET A 170 -7.18 -3.94 13.58
N GLN A 171 -6.75 -2.86 14.25
CA GLN A 171 -6.62 -2.83 15.71
C GLN A 171 -8.02 -2.81 16.34
N GLU A 172 -8.65 -3.98 16.46
CA GLU A 172 -9.99 -4.11 17.06
C GLU A 172 -10.07 -3.36 18.39
N ARG A 173 -10.96 -2.36 18.45
CA ARG A 173 -11.41 -1.79 19.73
C ARG A 173 -12.34 -2.77 20.43
N GLN A 174 -11.75 -3.83 20.98
CA GLN A 174 -12.31 -4.53 22.15
C GLN A 174 -12.79 -3.46 23.14
N LYS A 175 -14.05 -3.56 23.59
CA LYS A 175 -14.57 -2.64 24.60
C LYS A 175 -13.69 -2.74 25.86
N TRP A 176 -13.53 -1.63 26.58
CA TRP A 176 -12.60 -1.42 27.71
C TRP A 176 -12.66 -2.43 28.90
N SER A 177 -13.48 -3.47 28.80
CA SER A 177 -13.75 -4.49 29.82
C SER A 177 -12.87 -5.75 29.73
N LYS A 178 -11.97 -5.87 28.74
CA LYS A 178 -11.06 -7.02 28.61
C LYS A 178 -9.60 -6.59 28.55
N VAL A 179 -8.75 -7.26 29.33
CA VAL A 179 -7.29 -7.17 29.21
C VAL A 179 -6.90 -7.68 27.83
N ARG A 180 -6.05 -6.92 27.13
CA ARG A 180 -5.53 -7.32 25.82
C ARG A 180 -4.60 -8.52 26.01
N GLN A 181 -4.80 -9.59 25.23
CA GLN A 181 -3.81 -10.66 25.12
C GLN A 181 -2.49 -10.02 24.61
N ASN A 182 -1.37 -10.33 25.26
CA ASN A 182 -0.08 -9.77 24.86
C ASN A 182 0.26 -10.22 23.42
N ILE A 183 1.00 -9.38 22.69
CA ILE A 183 1.69 -9.84 21.49
C ILE A 183 2.74 -10.86 21.94
N ASN A 184 2.71 -12.04 21.35
CA ASN A 184 3.56 -13.17 21.70
C ASN A 184 4.83 -13.22 20.83
N ILE A 185 5.72 -14.17 21.15
CA ILE A 185 6.75 -14.62 20.21
C ILE A 185 6.06 -15.37 19.07
N GLY A 186 6.60 -15.29 17.85
CA GLY A 186 6.04 -15.98 16.69
C GLY A 186 4.92 -15.25 15.97
N ASP A 187 4.17 -14.38 16.67
CA ASP A 187 3.15 -13.51 16.09
C ASP A 187 3.69 -12.73 14.89
N ILE A 188 2.84 -12.57 13.87
CA ILE A 188 3.13 -11.79 12.69
C ILE A 188 2.50 -10.38 12.85
N VAL A 189 3.22 -9.34 12.43
CA VAL A 189 2.82 -7.93 12.59
C VAL A 189 3.15 -7.05 11.38
N VAL A 190 2.27 -6.08 11.10
CA VAL A 190 2.55 -4.96 10.19
C VAL A 190 3.30 -3.87 10.94
N ILE A 191 4.41 -3.38 10.37
CA ILE A 191 5.12 -2.20 10.89
C ILE A 191 4.42 -0.93 10.41
N VAL A 192 3.85 -0.18 11.35
CA VAL A 192 3.16 1.09 11.09
C VAL A 192 4.19 2.22 10.91
N ASN A 193 4.69 2.36 9.69
CA ASN A 193 5.63 3.42 9.31
C ASN A 193 5.00 4.45 8.35
N PRO A 194 4.80 5.73 8.76
CA PRO A 194 4.18 6.75 7.92
C PRO A 194 5.06 7.25 6.77
N THR A 195 6.36 6.90 6.73
CA THR A 195 7.25 7.22 5.59
C THR A 195 7.33 6.11 4.56
N SER A 196 6.66 4.97 4.75
CA SER A 196 6.65 3.88 3.76
C SER A 196 5.96 4.33 2.46
N PRO A 197 6.52 3.97 1.29
CA PRO A 197 5.92 4.28 0.00
C PRO A 197 4.57 3.59 -0.18
N ARG A 198 3.76 4.10 -1.11
CA ARG A 198 2.43 3.56 -1.41
C ARG A 198 2.49 2.07 -1.78
N SER A 199 1.46 1.31 -1.39
CA SER A 199 1.33 -0.15 -1.58
C SER A 199 2.33 -1.03 -0.78
N SER A 200 3.16 -0.43 0.08
CA SER A 200 4.14 -1.13 0.92
C SER A 200 3.57 -1.42 2.31
N TRP A 201 3.51 -2.70 2.71
CA TRP A 201 2.90 -3.14 3.98
C TRP A 201 3.92 -3.94 4.82
N PRO A 202 5.03 -3.32 5.27
CA PRO A 202 6.20 -4.02 5.80
C PRO A 202 5.87 -5.00 6.93
N LEU A 203 6.13 -6.28 6.67
CA LEU A 203 5.95 -7.36 7.63
C LEU A 203 7.14 -7.57 8.56
N ALA A 204 6.82 -8.09 9.75
CA ALA A 204 7.77 -8.81 10.59
C ALA A 204 7.11 -9.94 11.39
N ARG A 205 7.94 -10.88 11.87
CA ARG A 205 7.60 -11.84 12.93
C ARG A 205 8.25 -11.41 14.24
N ILE A 206 7.58 -11.52 15.39
CA ILE A 206 8.23 -11.27 16.71
C ILE A 206 9.20 -12.40 17.04
N LEU A 207 10.40 -12.02 17.49
CA LEU A 207 11.41 -12.95 18.03
C LEU A 207 11.48 -12.90 19.56
N GLU A 208 11.33 -11.70 20.14
CA GLU A 208 11.37 -11.49 21.59
C GLU A 208 10.37 -10.42 22.02
N THR A 209 9.67 -10.67 23.11
CA THR A 209 8.77 -9.72 23.78
C THR A 209 9.43 -9.10 25.00
N LYS A 210 9.39 -7.77 25.14
CA LYS A 210 9.86 -7.06 26.35
C LYS A 210 8.67 -6.56 27.19
N PRO A 211 8.27 -7.30 28.24
CA PRO A 211 7.24 -6.86 29.18
C PRO A 211 7.74 -5.77 30.12
N ASP A 212 6.80 -4.95 30.56
CA ASP A 212 6.91 -4.04 31.71
C ASP A 212 6.90 -4.83 33.02
N SER A 213 7.24 -4.15 34.12
CA SER A 213 7.02 -4.59 35.51
C SER A 213 5.61 -5.16 35.77
N GLY A 214 4.58 -4.61 35.11
CA GLY A 214 3.19 -5.09 35.15
C GLY A 214 2.84 -6.19 34.14
N GLY A 215 3.82 -6.87 33.52
CA GLY A 215 3.61 -7.99 32.59
C GLY A 215 3.10 -7.62 31.19
N LEU A 216 2.91 -6.33 30.88
CA LEU A 216 2.42 -5.85 29.59
C LEU A 216 3.57 -5.59 28.61
N VAL A 217 3.52 -6.16 27.40
CA VAL A 217 4.57 -5.98 26.39
C VAL A 217 4.62 -4.54 25.87
N ARG A 218 5.79 -3.88 25.97
CA ARG A 218 5.98 -2.48 25.56
C ARG A 218 6.76 -2.34 24.24
N SER A 219 7.83 -3.11 24.10
CA SER A 219 8.58 -3.26 22.84
C SER A 219 8.82 -4.73 22.50
N VAL A 220 9.14 -5.00 21.24
CA VAL A 220 9.47 -6.34 20.75
C VAL A 220 10.65 -6.26 19.79
N LYS A 221 11.53 -7.27 19.81
CA LYS A 221 12.46 -7.52 18.68
C LYS A 221 11.70 -8.28 17.60
N LEU A 222 11.84 -7.85 16.36
CA LEU A 222 11.06 -8.35 15.23
C LEU A 222 11.94 -8.56 13.98
N LYS A 223 11.74 -9.68 13.30
CA LYS A 223 12.48 -10.10 12.09
C LYS A 223 11.71 -9.65 10.85
N THR A 224 12.29 -8.73 10.08
CA THR A 224 11.83 -8.34 8.73
C THR A 224 12.57 -9.15 7.67
N LYS A 225 12.12 -9.13 6.40
CA LYS A 225 12.89 -9.69 5.27
C LYS A 225 14.25 -8.99 5.02
N THR A 226 14.50 -7.84 5.65
CA THR A 226 15.75 -7.05 5.54
C THR A 226 16.66 -7.11 6.77
N GLY A 227 16.25 -7.77 7.86
CA GLY A 227 17.01 -7.83 9.12
C GLY A 227 16.14 -7.72 10.38
N ILE A 228 16.79 -7.70 11.55
CA ILE A 228 16.12 -7.59 12.86
C ILE A 228 16.02 -6.10 13.25
N LEU A 229 14.87 -5.70 13.77
CA LEU A 229 14.60 -4.37 14.32
C LEU A 229 14.02 -4.49 15.73
N GLU A 230 14.04 -3.41 16.50
CA GLU A 230 13.22 -3.26 17.71
C GLU A 230 12.22 -2.12 17.53
N ARG A 231 10.96 -2.33 17.94
CA ARG A 231 9.89 -1.33 17.87
C ARG A 231 8.97 -1.40 19.09
N PRO A 232 8.37 -0.26 19.51
CA PRO A 232 7.29 -0.25 20.49
C PRO A 232 6.01 -0.83 19.87
N ILE A 233 5.16 -1.48 20.68
CA ILE A 233 3.92 -2.11 20.20
C ILE A 233 2.92 -1.10 19.59
N THR A 234 3.05 0.18 19.89
CA THR A 234 2.25 1.27 19.32
C THR A 234 2.58 1.58 17.85
N LYS A 235 3.64 0.97 17.31
CA LYS A 235 4.00 1.02 15.88
C LYS A 235 3.78 -0.31 15.17
N LEU A 236 2.99 -1.22 15.76
CA LEU A 236 2.69 -2.54 15.22
C LEU A 236 1.18 -2.77 15.15
N CYS A 237 0.73 -3.43 14.09
CA CYS A 237 -0.59 -4.02 14.03
C CYS A 237 -0.46 -5.54 14.05
N LEU A 238 -1.15 -6.20 14.97
CA LEU A 238 -1.27 -7.67 14.98
C LEU A 238 -2.00 -8.12 13.72
N LEU A 239 -1.70 -9.33 13.28
CA LEU A 239 -2.01 -9.80 11.95
C LEU A 239 -2.48 -11.25 11.93
N LEU A 240 -1.62 -12.13 12.40
CA LEU A 240 -1.84 -13.55 12.55
C LEU A 240 -1.10 -13.92 13.84
N GLU A 241 -1.85 -14.49 14.76
CA GLU A 241 -1.33 -15.06 16.01
C GLU A 241 -0.64 -16.39 15.65
N GLU A 242 0.49 -16.72 16.29
CA GLU A 242 1.15 -18.00 16.02
C GLU A 242 0.27 -19.15 16.57
N PRO A 243 -0.14 -20.13 15.74
CA PRO A 243 -1.00 -21.22 16.20
C PRO A 243 -0.29 -22.07 17.25
N HIS A 244 -0.99 -22.31 18.36
CA HIS A 244 -0.54 -23.11 19.51
C HIS A 244 -0.54 -24.62 19.21
#